data_AF-A0A957UB82-F1
#
_entry.id   AF-A0A957UB82-F1
#
_cell.length_a   1.000
_cell.length_b   1.000
_cell.length_c   1.000
_cell.angle_alpha   90.00
_cell.angle_beta   90.00
_cell.angle_gamma   90.00
#
_symmetry.space_group_name_H-M   'P 1'
#
loop_
_entity.id
_entity.type
_entity.pdbx_description
1 polymer ?
#
loop_
_entity_poly.entity_id
_entity_poly.type
_entity_poly.pdbx_seq_one_letter_code
_entity_poly.pdbx_strand_id
1 'polypeptide(L)' 'NGPQGDRELQVLRDADLARWADRIAVLTGRGRTVYGYMHNPYEGHSPASVRRLRELLTGRVSLPDWPPDGAEGQLSLF' A
#
# COMPACT_ATOMS: atom_id res chain seq x y z
N ASN A 1 17.93 -23.21 3.26
CA ASN A 1 16.84 -22.22 3.27
C ASN A 1 16.43 -21.98 1.84
N GLY A 2 15.56 -22.85 1.32
CA GLY A 2 15.25 -22.97 -0.11
C GLY A 2 13.96 -22.23 -0.53
N PRO A 3 13.63 -22.25 -1.83
CA PRO A 3 12.59 -21.43 -2.50
C PRO A 3 11.16 -21.60 -1.99
N GLN A 4 10.93 -22.54 -1.07
CA GLN A 4 9.63 -22.84 -0.49
C GLN A 4 9.23 -21.78 0.55
N GLY A 5 10.18 -21.33 1.39
CA GLY A 5 9.91 -20.29 2.39
C GLY A 5 9.59 -18.93 1.78
N ASP A 6 10.23 -18.59 0.64
CA ASP A 6 9.99 -17.33 -0.06
C ASP A 6 8.55 -17.25 -0.60
N ARG A 7 8.02 -18.38 -1.08
CA ARG A 7 6.66 -18.46 -1.64
C ARG A 7 5.61 -18.34 -0.54
N GLU A 8 5.78 -19.01 0.59
CA GLU A 8 4.87 -18.91 1.73
C GLU A 8 4.83 -17.48 2.30
N LEU A 9 5.99 -16.83 2.40
CA LEU A 9 6.08 -15.42 2.80
C LEU A 9 5.41 -14.48 1.78
N GLN A 10 5.46 -14.78 0.48
CA GLN A 10 4.73 -14.00 -0.52
C GLN A 10 3.21 -14.15 -0.36
N VAL A 11 2.70 -15.36 -0.16
CA VAL A 11 1.25 -15.62 0.03
C VAL A 11 0.71 -14.90 1.28
N LEU A 12 1.44 -14.95 2.40
CA LEU A 12 1.04 -14.25 3.63
C LEU A 12 0.96 -12.73 3.41
N ARG A 13 1.94 -12.16 2.69
CA ARG A 13 1.95 -10.74 2.34
C ARG A 13 0.78 -10.34 1.45
N ASP A 14 0.41 -11.16 0.47
CA ASP A 14 -0.72 -10.87 -0.42
C ASP A 14 -2.06 -10.90 0.35
N ALA A 15 -2.22 -11.82 1.30
CA ALA A 15 -3.39 -11.85 2.17
C ALA A 15 -3.48 -10.62 3.09
N ASP A 16 -2.34 -10.17 3.63
CA ASP A 16 -2.27 -8.95 4.43
C ASP A 16 -2.61 -7.70 3.61
N LEU A 17 -2.09 -7.60 2.37
CA LEU A 17 -2.38 -6.50 1.46
C LEU A 17 -3.86 -6.44 1.08
N ALA A 18 -4.49 -7.59 0.81
CA ALA A 18 -5.92 -7.65 0.52
C ALA A 18 -6.76 -7.14 1.69
N ARG A 19 -6.44 -7.58 2.92
CA ARG A 19 -7.11 -7.11 4.14
C ARG A 19 -6.97 -5.59 4.33
N TRP A 20 -5.80 -5.05 4.04
CA TRP A 20 -5.58 -3.60 4.09
C TRP A 20 -6.37 -2.85 3.02
N ALA A 21 -6.43 -3.36 1.78
CA ALA A 21 -7.20 -2.75 0.71
C ALA A 21 -8.70 -2.64 1.07
N ASP A 22 -9.28 -3.70 1.64
CA ASP A 22 -10.68 -3.69 2.09
C ASP A 22 -10.91 -2.65 3.20
N ARG A 23 -9.99 -2.58 4.16
CA ARG A 23 -10.10 -1.61 5.27
C ARG A 23 -10.00 -0.17 4.77
N ILE A 24 -9.11 0.11 3.83
CA ILE A 24 -8.96 1.42 3.19
C ILE A 24 -10.26 1.77 2.47
N ALA A 25 -10.81 0.86 1.67
CA ALA A 25 -12.06 1.08 0.95
C ALA A 25 -13.24 1.42 1.87
N VAL A 26 -13.38 0.70 2.99
CA VAL A 26 -14.42 0.99 4.00
C VAL A 26 -14.24 2.39 4.61
N LEU A 27 -13.00 2.78 4.93
CA LEU A 27 -12.72 4.09 5.53
C LEU A 27 -12.97 5.22 4.54
N THR A 28 -12.53 5.07 3.29
CA THR A 28 -12.78 6.06 2.24
C THR A 28 -14.26 6.17 1.90
N GLY A 29 -15.00 5.06 1.86
CA GLY A 29 -16.46 5.06 1.68
C GLY A 29 -17.22 5.78 2.80
N ARG A 30 -16.60 5.96 3.97
CA ARG A 30 -17.12 6.77 5.09
C ARG A 30 -16.69 8.24 5.02
N GLY A 31 -16.11 8.68 3.91
CA GLY A 31 -15.61 10.05 3.73
C GLY A 31 -14.36 10.37 4.55
N ARG A 32 -13.59 9.36 4.98
CA ARG A 32 -12.34 9.57 5.72
C ARG A 32 -11.16 9.56 4.74
N THR A 33 -10.31 10.57 4.86
CA THR A 33 -9.02 10.59 4.16
C THR A 33 -8.07 9.60 4.83
N VAL A 34 -7.52 8.67 4.06
CA VAL A 34 -6.60 7.63 4.56
C VAL A 34 -5.22 7.88 3.98
N TYR A 35 -4.24 8.08 4.85
CA TYR A 35 -2.83 8.21 4.47
C TYR A 35 -2.10 6.92 4.86
N GLY A 36 -1.56 6.22 3.87
CA GLY A 36 -0.83 4.96 4.07
C GLY A 36 0.66 5.14 3.82
N TYR A 37 1.49 4.80 4.81
CA TYR A 37 2.94 4.74 4.67
C TYR A 37 3.37 3.28 4.69
N MET A 38 4.13 2.85 3.68
CA MET A 38 4.68 1.50 3.62
C MET A 38 6.17 1.54 3.91
N HIS A 39 6.57 1.05 5.08
CA HIS A 39 7.96 0.79 5.40
C HIS A 39 8.21 -0.71 5.31
N ASN A 40 9.14 -1.12 4.44
CA ASN A 40 9.55 -2.51 4.32
C ASN A 40 11.06 -2.60 4.60
N PRO A 41 11.49 -3.10 5.77
CA PRO A 41 12.89 -3.02 6.20
C PRO A 41 13.84 -4.06 5.56
N TYR A 42 13.37 -4.88 4.63
CA TYR A 42 14.20 -5.89 3.97
C TYR A 42 14.21 -5.75 2.45
N GLU A 43 15.39 -5.35 1.93
CA GLU A 43 15.92 -5.62 0.59
C GLU A 43 14.98 -5.41 -0.62
N GLY A 44 14.55 -4.17 -0.88
CA GLY A 44 14.16 -3.76 -2.24
C GLY A 44 12.73 -4.07 -2.72
N HIS A 45 11.86 -4.68 -1.90
CA HIS A 45 10.48 -5.04 -2.29
C HIS A 45 9.40 -3.98 -2.03
N SER A 46 9.78 -2.81 -1.49
CA SER A 46 8.83 -1.73 -1.18
C SER A 46 8.04 -1.25 -2.41
N PRO A 47 8.66 -0.97 -3.58
CA PRO A 47 7.91 -0.54 -4.76
C PRO A 47 6.93 -1.60 -5.26
N ALA A 48 7.31 -2.88 -5.21
CA ALA A 48 6.46 -3.98 -5.66
C ALA A 48 5.20 -4.12 -4.79
N SER A 49 5.35 -3.96 -3.47
CA SER A 49 4.23 -4.11 -2.53
C SER A 49 3.27 -2.91 -2.61
N VAL A 50 3.81 -1.70 -2.78
CA VAL A 50 2.99 -0.49 -3.04
C VAL A 50 2.25 -0.62 -4.38
N ARG A 51 2.89 -1.12 -5.43
CA ARG A 51 2.23 -1.37 -6.73
C ARG A 51 1.09 -2.37 -6.60
N ARG A 52 1.31 -3.49 -5.91
CA ARG A 52 0.24 -4.49 -5.65
C ARG A 52 -0.91 -3.91 -4.84
N LEU A 53 -0.62 -3.12 -3.80
CA LEU A 53 -1.67 -2.45 -3.02
C LEU A 53 -2.47 -1.47 -3.89
N ARG A 54 -1.79 -0.69 -4.74
CA ARG A 54 -2.44 0.23 -5.68
C ARG A 54 -3.32 -0.53 -6.69
N GLU A 55 -2.86 -1.65 -7.23
CA GLU A 55 -3.65 -2.54 -8.10
C GLU A 55 -4.88 -3.08 -7.36
N LEU A 56 -4.75 -3.51 -6.11
CA LEU A 56 -5.88 -3.95 -5.28
C LEU A 56 -6.87 -2.80 -5.00
N LEU A 57 -6.39 -1.58 -4.79
CA LEU A 57 -7.25 -0.42 -4.57
C LEU A 57 -7.92 0.08 -5.86
N THR A 58 -7.31 -0.21 -7.02
CA THR A 58 -7.87 0.13 -8.34
C THR A 58 -9.22 -0.58 -8.50
N GLY A 59 -10.28 0.19 -8.67
CA GLY A 59 -11.66 -0.30 -8.77
C GLY A 59 -12.42 -0.41 -7.45
N ARG A 60 -11.75 -0.26 -6.30
CA ARG A 60 -12.42 -0.16 -4.98
C ARG A 60 -12.53 1.29 -4.49
N VAL A 61 -11.54 2.10 -4.84
CA VAL A 61 -11.43 3.49 -4.38
C VAL A 61 -10.92 4.35 -5.53
N SER A 62 -11.48 5.54 -5.70
CA SER A 62 -10.88 6.55 -6.58
C SER A 62 -9.64 7.10 -5.88
N LEU A 63 -8.46 6.68 -6.34
CA LEU A 63 -7.20 7.22 -5.85
C LEU A 63 -6.96 8.57 -6.53
N PRO A 64 -6.70 9.65 -5.78
CA PRO A 64 -6.23 10.89 -6.38
C PRO A 64 -4.86 10.67 -7.02
N ASP A 65 -4.54 11.46 -8.05
CA ASP A 65 -3.16 11.53 -8.53
C ASP A 65 -2.24 11.97 -7.40
N TRP A 66 -1.06 11.34 -7.36
CA TRP A 66 -0.01 11.74 -6.44
C TRP A 66 1.00 12.61 -7.20
N PRO A 67 1.36 13.79 -6.69
CA PRO A 67 0.92 14.37 -5.42
C PRO A 67 -0.49 14.96 -5.47
N PRO A 68 -1.28 14.89 -4.37
CA PRO A 68 -2.51 15.66 -4.27
C PRO A 68 -2.18 17.16 -4.38
N ASP A 69 -3.04 17.94 -5.04
CA ASP A 69 -2.88 19.39 -5.18
C ASP A 69 -2.57 20.04 -3.83
N GLY A 70 -1.40 20.68 -3.73
CA GLY A 70 -0.92 21.34 -2.52
C GLY A 70 0.21 20.62 -1.76
N ALA A 71 0.72 19.46 -2.21
CA ALA A 71 1.90 18.84 -1.60
C ALA A 71 3.24 19.48 -2.05
N GLU A 72 3.31 20.81 -2.13
CA GLU A 72 4.58 21.56 -2.25
C GLU A 72 5.39 21.50 -0.94
N GLY A 73 4.79 21.03 0.15
CA GLY A 73 5.49 20.67 1.37
C GLY A 73 6.04 19.26 1.29
N GLN A 74 7.19 19.08 0.63
CA GLN A 74 8.07 17.95 0.97
C GLN A 74 8.25 18.01 2.49
N LEU A 75 7.68 17.03 3.22
CA LEU A 75 7.94 16.87 4.65
C LEU A 75 9.43 16.58 4.79
N SER A 76 10.22 17.64 4.96
CA SER A 76 11.63 17.56 5.32
C SER A 76 11.70 16.81 6.64
N LEU A 77 12.27 15.61 6.61
CA LEU A 77 12.60 14.82 7.80
C LEU A 77 13.98 15.22 8.37
N PHE A 78 14.39 16.46 8.13
CA PHE A 78 15.59 17.09 8.65
C PHE A 78 15.20 18.34 9.44
#